data_AF-A0A6J6UJC7-F1
#
_entry.id   AF-A0A6J6UJC7-F1
#
_cell.length_a   1.000
_cell.length_b   1.000
_cell.length_c   1.000
_cell.angle_alpha   90.00
_cell.angle_beta   90.00
_cell.angle_gamma   90.00
#
_symmetry.space_group_name_H-M   'P 1'
#
loop_
_entity.id
_entity.type
_entity.pdbx_description
1 polymer ?
#
loop_
_entity_poly.entity_id
_entity_poly.type
_entity_poly.pdbx_seq_one_letter_code
_entity_poly.pdbx_strand_id
1 'polypeptide(L)' 'MSKSIWDGLYGDVEVRRVQPYEALKMYICPGCNQDIYEGMGHYVCVPTEAPDLRRHWHYACWDRRS' A
#
# COMPACT_ATOMS: atom_id res chain seq x y z
N MET A 1 14.41 -13.81 -12.16
CA MET A 1 13.95 -12.86 -11.13
C MET A 1 12.52 -12.46 -11.49
N SER A 2 11.52 -13.04 -10.83
CA SER A 2 10.12 -12.64 -11.06
C SER A 2 9.88 -11.27 -10.44
N LYS A 3 9.53 -10.27 -11.26
CA LYS A 3 9.11 -8.96 -10.74
C LYS A 3 7.82 -9.13 -9.94
N SER A 4 7.77 -8.60 -8.74
CA SER A 4 6.53 -8.53 -7.96
C SER A 4 5.67 -7.35 -8.43
N ILE A 5 4.39 -7.37 -8.07
CA ILE A 5 3.48 -6.23 -8.28
C ILE A 5 4.04 -4.90 -7.77
N TRP A 6 4.85 -4.91 -6.71
CA TRP A 6 5.39 -3.70 -6.07
C TRP A 6 6.78 -3.30 -6.61
N ASP A 7 7.36 -4.14 -7.47
CA ASP A 7 8.71 -4.00 -8.04
C ASP A 7 8.67 -3.88 -9.57
N GLY A 8 7.65 -3.20 -10.09
CA GLY A 8 7.57 -2.84 -11.50
C GLY A 8 7.00 -3.92 -12.43
N LEU A 9 6.18 -4.84 -11.93
CA LEU A 9 5.41 -5.76 -12.78
C LEU A 9 4.32 -5.03 -13.60
N TYR A 10 3.73 -3.97 -13.06
CA TYR A 10 2.65 -3.18 -13.68
C TYR A 10 2.98 -1.68 -13.72
N GLY A 11 4.19 -1.36 -14.18
CA GLY A 11 4.73 0.01 -14.18
C GLY A 11 5.16 0.51 -12.80
N ASP A 12 5.40 1.82 -12.72
CA ASP A 12 5.79 2.49 -11.47
C ASP A 12 4.65 2.42 -10.44
N VAL A 13 4.99 2.52 -9.16
CA VAL A 13 4.00 2.54 -8.08
C VAL A 13 3.89 3.94 -7.52
N GLU A 14 2.73 4.56 -7.71
CA GLU A 14 2.39 5.82 -7.06
C GLU A 14 2.08 5.56 -5.58
N VAL A 15 2.77 6.28 -4.70
CA VAL A 15 2.63 6.15 -3.26
C VAL A 15 2.10 7.45 -2.68
N ARG A 16 0.95 7.38 -2.02
CA ARG A 16 0.35 8.52 -1.34
C ARG A 16 0.22 8.28 0.16
N ARG A 17 0.57 9.29 0.94
CA ARG A 17 0.31 9.32 2.39
C ARG A 17 -1.19 9.54 2.62
N VAL A 18 -1.79 8.71 3.45
CA VAL A 18 -3.12 8.91 4.04
C VAL A 18 -2.94 9.30 5.49
N GLN A 19 -3.46 10.46 5.86
CA GLN A 19 -3.39 10.94 7.23
C GLN A 19 -4.41 10.20 8.12
N PRO A 20 -4.18 10.10 9.44
CA PRO A 20 -5.12 9.52 10.40
C PRO A 20 -6.58 9.95 10.21
N TYR A 21 -6.83 11.24 10.03
CA TYR A 21 -8.19 11.79 9.89
C TYR A 21 -8.86 11.46 8.55
N GLU A 22 -8.10 10.98 7.55
CA GLU A 22 -8.61 10.51 6.25
C GLU A 22 -8.85 8.99 6.24
N ALA A 23 -8.32 8.27 7.23
CA ALA A 23 -8.37 6.81 7.33
C ALA A 23 -9.70 6.35 7.93
N LEU A 24 -10.79 6.52 7.19
CA LEU A 24 -12.17 6.22 7.65
C LEU A 24 -12.58 4.75 7.50
N LYS A 25 -11.68 3.89 7.02
CA LYS A 25 -11.96 2.48 6.72
C LYS A 25 -10.79 1.60 7.14
N MET A 26 -11.12 0.39 7.55
CA MET A 26 -10.15 -0.66 7.82
C MET A 26 -9.68 -1.32 6.52
N TYR A 27 -8.38 -1.65 6.46
CA TYR A 27 -7.77 -2.37 5.34
C TYR A 27 -6.80 -3.44 5.82
N ILE A 28 -6.46 -4.42 4.98
CA ILE A 28 -5.41 -5.41 5.28
C ILE A 28 -4.12 -4.98 4.60
N CYS A 29 -3.05 -4.88 5.39
CA CYS A 29 -1.71 -4.62 4.87
C CYS A 29 -1.13 -5.89 4.22
N PRO A 30 -0.75 -5.87 2.93
CA PRO A 30 -0.20 -7.05 2.25
C PRO A 30 1.20 -7.44 2.74
N GLY A 31 1.94 -6.53 3.38
CA GLY A 31 3.30 -6.81 3.88
C GLY A 31 3.34 -7.64 5.17
N CYS A 32 2.34 -7.48 6.05
CA CYS A 32 2.28 -8.18 7.34
C CYS A 32 0.98 -8.98 7.56
N ASN A 33 0.02 -8.86 6.65
CA ASN A 33 -1.30 -9.46 6.73
C ASN A 33 -2.04 -9.12 8.05
N GLN A 34 -1.88 -7.88 8.51
CA GLN A 34 -2.55 -7.32 9.69
C GLN A 34 -3.45 -6.14 9.30
N ASP A 35 -4.41 -5.85 10.17
CA ASP A 35 -5.34 -4.73 10.00
C ASP A 35 -4.60 -3.38 10.08
N ILE A 36 -5.00 -2.48 9.20
CA ILE A 36 -4.80 -1.03 9.29
C ILE A 36 -6.14 -0.49 9.79
N TYR A 37 -6.21 -0.16 11.07
CA TYR A 37 -7.45 0.34 11.70
C TYR A 37 -7.85 1.72 11.18
N GLU A 38 -9.13 2.06 11.36
CA GLU A 38 -9.61 3.43 11.23
C GLU A 38 -8.77 4.38 12.10
N GLY A 39 -8.47 5.58 11.59
CA GLY A 39 -7.64 6.54 12.29
C GLY A 39 -6.13 6.26 12.21
N MET A 40 -5.69 5.17 11.58
CA MET A 40 -4.27 4.86 11.43
C MET A 40 -3.69 5.45 10.14
N GLY A 41 -2.65 6.29 10.26
CA GLY A 41 -1.90 6.79 9.12
C GLY A 41 -1.23 5.65 8.35
N HIS A 42 -1.38 5.64 7.03
CA HIS A 42 -0.87 4.56 6.17
C HIS A 42 -0.59 5.06 4.74
N TYR A 43 0.04 4.22 3.92
CA TYR A 43 0.21 4.49 2.50
C TYR A 43 -0.85 3.82 1.66
N VAL A 44 -1.22 4.50 0.59
CA VAL A 44 -1.95 3.93 -0.54
C VAL A 44 -0.98 3.80 -1.69
N CYS A 45 -0.81 2.57 -2.18
CA CYS A 45 0.11 2.23 -3.25
C CYS A 45 -0.69 1.78 -4.47
N VAL A 46 -0.48 2.45 -5.61
CA VAL A 46 -1.22 2.24 -6.86
C VAL A 46 -0.23 1.96 -8.00
N PRO A 47 -0.23 0.76 -8.60
CA PRO A 47 0.54 0.51 -9.81
C PRO A 47 -0.06 1.30 -10.99
N THR A 48 0.76 1.99 -11.77
CA THR A 48 0.28 2.87 -12.85
C THR A 48 -0.43 2.13 -13.97
N GLU A 49 -0.03 0.89 -14.28
CA GLU A 49 -0.63 0.08 -15.34
C GLU A 49 -1.76 -0.85 -14.84
N ALA A 50 -1.93 -0.95 -13.51
CA ALA A 50 -2.97 -1.78 -12.88
C ALA A 50 -3.57 -1.10 -11.64
N PRO A 51 -4.28 0.04 -11.81
CA PRO A 51 -4.75 0.87 -10.70
C PRO A 51 -5.81 0.19 -9.81
N ASP A 52 -6.50 -0.82 -10.34
CA ASP A 52 -7.44 -1.67 -9.61
C ASP A 52 -6.76 -2.54 -8.55
N LEU A 53 -5.46 -2.82 -8.72
CA LEU A 53 -4.65 -3.54 -7.75
C LEU A 53 -4.13 -2.67 -6.61
N ARG A 54 -4.64 -1.45 -6.45
CA ARG A 54 -4.35 -0.57 -5.31
C ARG A 54 -4.43 -1.31 -3.98
N ARG A 55 -3.43 -1.14 -3.12
CA ARG A 55 -3.42 -1.69 -1.75
C ARG A 55 -3.00 -0.63 -0.73
N HIS A 56 -3.39 -0.90 0.51
CA HIS A 56 -3.09 -0.06 1.66
C HIS A 56 -2.01 -0.73 2.48
N TRP A 57 -0.99 0.03 2.88
CA TRP A 57 0.19 -0.48 3.59
C TRP A 57 0.43 0.34 4.84
N HIS A 58 0.79 -0.30 5.94
CA HIS A 58 1.45 0.44 7.03
C HIS A 58 2.72 1.11 6.46
N TYR A 59 3.02 2.33 6.91
CA TYR A 59 4.22 3.06 6.49
C TYR A 59 5.48 2.19 6.63
N ALA A 60 5.63 1.59 7.81
CA ALA A 60 6.73 0.72 8.18
C ALA A 60 6.86 -0.53 7.30
N CYS A 61 5.75 -1.09 6.82
CA CYS A 61 5.76 -2.29 5.98
C CYS A 61 6.15 -1.94 4.55
N TRP A 62 5.65 -0.83 4.01
CA TRP A 62 5.99 -0.38 2.67
C TRP A 62 7.47 -0.02 2.56
N ASP A 63 8.01 0.72 3.53
CA ASP A 63 9.39 1.19 3.52
C ASP A 63 10.41 0.05 3.67
N ARG A 64 9.98 -1.11 4.21
CA ARG A 64 10.80 -2.32 4.39
C ARG A 64 10.54 -3.41 3.35
N ARG A 65 9.71 -3.16 2.34
CA ARG A 65 9.49 -4.13 1.26
C ARG A 65 10.80 -4.29 0.48
N SER A 66 11.27 -5.52 0.33
CA SER A 66 12.53 -5.89 -0.32
C SER A 66 12.30 -6.97 -1.35
#